data_AF-A0A9W4X337-F1
#
_entry.id   AF-A0A9W4X337-F1
#
_cell.length_a   1.000
_cell.length_b   1.000
_cell.length_c   1.000
_cell.angle_alpha   90.00
_cell.angle_beta   90.00
_cell.angle_gamma   90.00
#
_symmetry.space_group_name_H-M   'P 1'
#
loop_
_entity.id
_entity.type
_entity.pdbx_description
1 polymer ?
#
loop_
_entity_poly.entity_id
_entity_poly.type
_entity_poly.pdbx_seq_one_letter_code
_entity_poly.pdbx_strand_id
1 'polypeptide(L)'
;MNENQPKAVIFYQRIELAEFYPLHALEPYISREIMNDHYHGNHKLYEKNLNLVLSQLEENQQENIKKNYPDLEKLLQNLEKLPFSPAVRTEIRFHGGGLINHNLFFSHLASQIVSVAEKNQQELVSEDFLKALHKDGFDGLDDLKIKLIKEALNNAVDNLRNGSY
;
A
#
# COMPACT_ATOMS: atom_id res chain seq x y z
N MET A 1 -31.07 5.18 -23.60
CA MET A 1 -30.17 4.78 -22.50
C MET A 1 -29.18 5.93 -22.36
N ASN A 2 -29.11 6.57 -21.19
CA ASN A 2 -28.40 7.84 -21.02
C ASN A 2 -26.87 7.64 -21.04
N GLU A 3 -26.19 8.19 -22.05
CA GLU A 3 -24.73 8.15 -22.26
C GLU A 3 -23.94 9.23 -21.49
N ASN A 4 -24.56 9.91 -20.51
CA ASN A 4 -23.91 10.98 -19.74
C ASN A 4 -23.76 10.62 -18.24
N GLN A 5 -23.20 9.45 -17.95
CA GLN A 5 -22.60 9.21 -16.64
C GLN A 5 -21.21 9.89 -16.65
N PRO A 6 -20.95 10.91 -15.81
CA PRO A 6 -19.61 11.50 -15.74
C PRO A 6 -18.60 10.39 -15.45
N LYS A 7 -17.52 10.34 -16.24
CA LYS A 7 -16.40 9.44 -15.95
C LYS A 7 -15.94 9.74 -14.53
N ALA A 8 -16.00 8.74 -13.66
CA ALA A 8 -15.54 8.86 -12.28
C ALA A 8 -14.11 9.43 -12.28
N VAL A 9 -13.90 10.54 -11.57
CA VAL A 9 -12.58 11.14 -11.45
C VAL A 9 -11.73 10.20 -10.60
N ILE A 10 -10.71 9.62 -11.21
CA ILE A 10 -9.70 8.85 -10.47
C ILE A 10 -8.69 9.85 -9.92
N PHE A 11 -8.51 9.84 -8.60
CA PHE A 11 -7.54 10.61 -7.83
C PHE A 11 -6.27 9.80 -7.64
N TYR A 12 -6.42 8.58 -7.10
CA TYR A 12 -5.31 7.70 -6.76
C TYR A 12 -5.61 6.29 -7.25
N GLN A 13 -4.57 5.58 -7.69
CA GLN A 13 -4.72 4.27 -8.28
C GLN A 13 -3.80 3.25 -7.62
N ARG A 14 -4.20 1.99 -7.70
CA ARG A 14 -3.34 0.86 -7.37
C ARG A 14 -2.22 0.72 -8.40
N ILE A 15 -1.08 0.15 -8.01
CA ILE A 15 -0.05 -0.26 -8.98
C ILE A 15 -0.61 -1.33 -9.92
N GLU A 16 -0.09 -1.39 -11.14
CA GLU A 16 -0.37 -2.47 -12.08
C GLU A 16 0.52 -3.67 -11.77
N LEU A 17 -0.02 -4.66 -11.05
CA LEU A 17 0.76 -5.80 -10.54
C LEU A 17 1.50 -6.54 -11.66
N ALA A 18 0.88 -6.63 -12.85
CA ALA A 18 1.47 -7.30 -14.01
C ALA A 18 2.75 -6.64 -14.54
N GLU A 19 3.01 -5.36 -14.21
CA GLU A 19 4.28 -4.68 -14.51
C GLU A 19 5.42 -5.17 -13.62
N PHE A 20 5.11 -5.76 -12.46
CA PHE A 20 6.07 -6.32 -11.52
C PHE A 20 6.21 -7.84 -11.70
N TYR A 21 5.10 -8.59 -11.60
CA TYR A 21 5.08 -10.04 -11.72
C TYR A 21 3.65 -10.63 -11.81
N PRO A 22 3.46 -11.85 -12.36
CA PRO A 22 2.14 -12.50 -12.41
C PRO A 22 1.68 -13.01 -11.03
N LEU A 23 0.38 -13.25 -10.87
CA LEU A 23 -0.24 -13.66 -9.59
C LEU A 23 0.36 -14.91 -8.92
N HIS A 24 0.95 -15.83 -9.69
CA HIS A 24 1.55 -17.07 -9.18
C HIS A 24 3.05 -16.95 -8.88
N ALA A 25 3.66 -15.76 -9.06
CA ALA A 25 5.11 -15.59 -8.99
C ALA A 25 5.72 -15.75 -7.59
N LEU A 26 4.88 -15.74 -6.55
CA LEU A 26 5.30 -15.86 -5.16
C LEU A 26 5.07 -17.27 -4.57
N GLU A 27 4.62 -18.21 -5.39
CA GLU A 27 4.55 -19.62 -5.00
C GLU A 27 5.96 -20.20 -4.75
N PRO A 28 6.12 -21.12 -3.76
CA PRO A 28 5.08 -21.71 -2.92
C PRO A 28 4.78 -20.92 -1.62
N TYR A 29 5.34 -19.72 -1.44
CA TYR A 29 5.25 -18.97 -0.17
C TYR A 29 3.92 -18.23 -0.01
N ILE A 30 3.40 -17.68 -1.11
CA ILE A 30 2.07 -17.07 -1.17
C ILE A 30 1.36 -17.65 -2.38
N SER A 31 0.19 -18.27 -2.17
CA SER A 31 -0.53 -18.93 -3.26
C SER A 31 -1.14 -17.92 -4.22
N ARG A 32 -1.32 -18.35 -5.49
CA ARG A 32 -2.02 -17.54 -6.49
C ARG A 32 -3.41 -17.10 -6.04
N GLU A 33 -4.16 -17.97 -5.35
CA GLU A 33 -5.51 -17.66 -4.85
C GLU A 33 -5.46 -16.50 -3.85
N ILE A 34 -4.53 -16.54 -2.89
CA ILE A 34 -4.34 -15.45 -1.92
C ILE A 34 -3.97 -14.16 -2.66
N MET A 35 -3.02 -14.22 -3.61
CA MET A 35 -2.63 -13.05 -4.41
C MET A 35 -3.81 -12.47 -5.19
N ASN A 36 -4.67 -13.33 -5.76
CA ASN A 36 -5.86 -12.90 -6.47
C ASN A 36 -6.84 -12.17 -5.55
N ASP A 37 -7.15 -12.74 -4.40
CA ASP A 37 -8.11 -12.15 -3.46
C ASP A 37 -7.55 -10.87 -2.82
N HIS A 38 -6.24 -10.84 -2.55
CA HIS A 38 -5.55 -9.69 -1.97
C HIS A 38 -5.48 -8.52 -2.95
N TYR A 39 -5.10 -8.77 -4.22
CA TYR A 39 -4.95 -7.72 -5.23
C TYR A 39 -6.29 -7.35 -5.91
N HIS A 40 -7.09 -8.31 -6.38
CA HIS A 40 -8.35 -8.03 -7.08
C HIS A 40 -9.54 -7.83 -6.13
N GLY A 41 -9.45 -8.28 -4.89
CA GLY A 41 -10.42 -8.01 -3.82
C GLY A 41 -10.02 -6.78 -2.99
N ASN A 42 -9.20 -6.99 -1.96
CA ASN A 42 -8.91 -5.98 -0.94
C ASN A 42 -8.31 -4.69 -1.52
N HIS A 43 -7.24 -4.81 -2.32
CA HIS A 43 -6.56 -3.65 -2.89
C HIS A 43 -7.48 -2.83 -3.82
N LYS A 44 -8.28 -3.52 -4.64
CA LYS A 44 -9.31 -2.89 -5.51
C LYS A 44 -10.41 -2.20 -4.70
N LEU A 45 -10.81 -2.77 -3.56
CA LEU A 45 -11.81 -2.16 -2.67
C LEU A 45 -11.30 -0.83 -2.09
N TYR A 46 -10.05 -0.80 -1.62
CA TYR A 46 -9.42 0.42 -1.10
C TYR A 46 -9.35 1.52 -2.16
N GLU A 47 -8.89 1.21 -3.37
CA GLU A 47 -8.88 2.15 -4.50
C GLU A 47 -10.29 2.67 -4.81
N LYS A 48 -11.26 1.77 -5.00
CA LYS A 48 -12.63 2.14 -5.37
C LYS A 48 -13.25 3.08 -4.34
N ASN A 49 -13.19 2.71 -3.06
CA ASN A 49 -13.88 3.46 -2.01
C ASN A 49 -13.18 4.78 -1.70
N LEU A 50 -11.84 4.83 -1.75
CA LEU A 50 -11.10 6.09 -1.63
C LEU A 50 -11.54 7.07 -2.73
N ASN A 51 -11.54 6.64 -3.99
CA ASN A 51 -11.92 7.51 -5.10
C ASN A 51 -13.39 7.96 -5.04
N LEU A 52 -14.28 7.13 -4.51
CA LEU A 52 -15.67 7.52 -4.27
C LEU A 52 -15.78 8.66 -3.26
N VAL A 53 -15.11 8.52 -2.10
CA VAL A 53 -15.10 9.56 -1.05
C VAL A 53 -14.50 10.85 -1.60
N LEU A 54 -13.37 10.79 -2.30
CA LEU A 54 -12.71 11.97 -2.85
C LEU A 54 -13.51 12.65 -3.95
N SER A 55 -14.19 11.89 -4.82
CA SER A 55 -15.06 12.46 -5.85
C SER A 55 -16.21 13.26 -5.22
N GLN A 56 -16.82 12.74 -4.16
CA GLN A 56 -17.88 13.45 -3.44
C GLN A 56 -17.38 14.74 -2.78
N LEU A 57 -16.15 14.76 -2.26
CA LEU A 57 -15.56 15.97 -1.67
C LEU A 57 -15.23 17.02 -2.76
N GLU A 58 -14.69 16.58 -3.89
CA GLU A 58 -14.33 17.45 -5.02
C GLU A 58 -15.57 18.05 -5.71
N GLU A 59 -16.65 17.27 -5.88
CA GLU A 59 -17.93 17.77 -6.41
C GLU A 59 -18.54 18.86 -5.52
N ASN A 60 -18.35 18.75 -4.20
CA ASN A 60 -18.74 19.77 -3.23
C ASN A 60 -17.74 20.93 -3.11
N GLN A 61 -16.78 21.03 -4.05
CA GLN A 61 -15.72 22.04 -4.12
C GLN A 61 -14.89 22.17 -2.84
N GLN A 62 -14.77 21.10 -2.06
CA GLN A 62 -13.90 21.10 -0.90
C GLN A 62 -12.45 20.93 -1.36
N GLU A 63 -11.64 21.98 -1.16
CA GLU A 63 -10.18 21.90 -1.12
C GLU A 63 -9.43 21.57 -2.44
N ASN A 64 -10.09 21.44 -3.60
CA ASN A 64 -9.45 21.08 -4.88
C ASN A 64 -8.44 19.92 -4.71
N ILE A 65 -8.88 18.83 -4.11
CA ILE A 65 -8.01 17.77 -3.58
C ILE A 65 -7.07 17.22 -4.64
N LYS A 66 -7.57 16.96 -5.85
CA LYS A 66 -6.73 16.43 -6.93
C LYS A 66 -5.59 17.36 -7.30
N LYS A 67 -5.83 18.68 -7.25
CA LYS A 67 -4.84 19.70 -7.60
C LYS A 67 -3.85 19.94 -6.46
N ASN A 68 -4.35 20.01 -5.23
CA ASN A 68 -3.56 20.37 -4.06
C ASN A 68 -2.77 19.18 -3.49
N TYR A 69 -3.25 17.95 -3.73
CA TYR A 69 -2.64 16.71 -3.28
C TYR A 69 -2.52 15.74 -4.47
N PRO A 70 -1.51 15.90 -5.33
CA PRO A 70 -1.29 14.97 -6.44
C PRO A 70 -0.84 13.59 -5.97
N ASP A 71 -0.25 13.51 -4.77
CA ASP A 71 0.26 12.27 -4.16
C ASP A 71 -0.56 11.92 -2.91
N LEU A 72 -0.94 10.65 -2.76
CA LEU A 72 -1.78 10.19 -1.65
C LEU A 72 -1.08 10.34 -0.30
N GLU A 73 0.23 10.15 -0.24
CA GLU A 73 1.06 10.35 0.95
C GLU A 73 0.91 11.77 1.48
N LYS A 74 0.93 12.76 0.58
CA LYS A 74 0.78 14.18 0.96
C LYS A 74 -0.61 14.46 1.48
N LEU A 75 -1.65 13.86 0.90
CA LEU A 75 -3.02 13.96 1.42
C LEU A 75 -3.09 13.39 2.84
N LEU A 76 -2.58 12.17 3.05
CA LEU A 76 -2.64 11.49 4.36
C LEU A 76 -1.84 12.23 5.43
N GLN A 77 -0.66 12.76 5.10
CA GLN A 77 0.17 13.55 6.01
C GLN A 77 -0.48 14.87 6.45
N ASN A 78 -1.39 15.42 5.64
CA ASN A 78 -2.07 16.69 5.93
C ASN A 78 -3.54 16.51 6.31
N LEU A 79 -4.02 15.27 6.44
CA LEU A 79 -5.44 14.95 6.62
C LEU A 79 -6.08 15.65 7.83
N GLU A 80 -5.32 15.81 8.92
CA GLU A 80 -5.80 16.48 10.14
C GLU A 80 -5.92 18.00 10.01
N LYS A 81 -5.22 18.60 9.04
CA LYS A 81 -5.25 20.04 8.78
C LYS A 81 -6.39 20.44 7.86
N LEU A 82 -6.98 19.48 7.15
CA LEU A 82 -8.08 19.71 6.21
C LEU A 82 -9.40 19.88 6.96
N PRO A 83 -10.32 20.75 6.49
CA PRO A 83 -11.60 21.02 7.15
C PRO A 83 -12.64 19.91 6.96
N PHE A 84 -12.20 18.65 6.97
CA PHE A 84 -13.06 17.48 6.87
C PHE A 84 -13.65 17.09 8.22
N SER A 85 -14.85 16.52 8.18
CA SER A 85 -15.45 15.91 9.37
C SER A 85 -14.62 14.72 9.85
N PRO A 86 -14.69 14.34 11.15
CA PRO A 86 -14.00 13.17 11.68
C PRO A 86 -14.32 11.87 10.94
N ALA A 87 -15.57 11.71 10.47
CA ALA A 87 -15.99 10.55 9.70
C ALA A 87 -15.28 10.49 8.34
N VAL A 88 -15.24 11.60 7.59
CA VAL A 88 -14.52 11.68 6.31
C VAL A 88 -13.03 11.42 6.47
N ARG A 89 -12.40 11.99 7.52
CA ARG A 89 -10.99 11.69 7.82
C ARG A 89 -10.75 10.21 8.08
N THR A 90 -11.68 9.55 8.77
CA THR A 90 -11.58 8.11 9.06
C THR A 90 -11.65 7.28 7.78
N GLU A 91 -12.61 7.58 6.89
CA GLU A 91 -12.75 6.89 5.60
C GLU A 91 -11.52 7.09 4.70
N ILE A 92 -11.03 8.32 4.57
CA ILE A 92 -9.82 8.62 3.78
C ILE A 92 -8.61 7.90 4.38
N ARG A 93 -8.45 7.89 5.71
CA ARG A 93 -7.35 7.19 6.37
C ARG A 93 -7.43 5.69 6.14
N PHE A 94 -8.61 5.10 6.31
CA PHE A 94 -8.80 3.66 6.19
C PHE A 94 -8.54 3.20 4.74
N HIS A 95 -9.20 3.85 3.76
CA HIS A 95 -9.04 3.46 2.37
C HIS A 95 -7.73 3.92 1.74
N GLY A 96 -7.26 5.12 2.07
CA GLY A 96 -5.97 5.65 1.60
C GLY A 96 -4.78 4.90 2.20
N GLY A 97 -4.82 4.61 3.50
CA GLY A 97 -3.83 3.77 4.16
C GLY A 97 -3.81 2.35 3.59
N GLY A 98 -4.99 1.76 3.37
CA GLY A 98 -5.12 0.48 2.68
C GLY A 98 -4.47 0.50 1.30
N LEU A 99 -4.75 1.50 0.47
CA LEU A 99 -4.19 1.62 -0.87
C LEU A 99 -2.65 1.76 -0.85
N ILE A 100 -2.09 2.69 -0.08
CA ILE A 100 -0.63 2.87 0.01
C ILE A 100 0.07 1.64 0.56
N ASN A 101 -0.46 1.03 1.62
CA ASN A 101 0.18 -0.13 2.24
C ASN A 101 0.21 -1.32 1.27
N HIS A 102 -0.83 -1.51 0.45
CA HIS A 102 -0.88 -2.58 -0.54
C HIS A 102 0.00 -2.28 -1.76
N ASN A 103 0.04 -1.02 -2.23
CA ASN A 103 1.01 -0.60 -3.24
C ASN A 103 2.45 -0.88 -2.79
N LEU A 104 2.78 -0.52 -1.54
CA LEU A 104 4.09 -0.78 -0.95
C LEU A 104 4.37 -2.28 -0.86
N PHE A 105 3.42 -3.05 -0.33
CA PHE A 105 3.54 -4.51 -0.22
C PHE A 105 3.86 -5.17 -1.58
N PHE A 106 3.05 -4.94 -2.60
CA PHE A 106 3.25 -5.58 -3.90
C PHE A 106 4.49 -5.10 -4.66
N SER A 107 4.91 -3.84 -4.49
CA SER A 107 6.13 -3.32 -5.13
C SER A 107 7.43 -3.83 -4.49
N HIS A 108 7.37 -4.32 -3.24
CA HIS A 108 8.55 -4.73 -2.47
C HIS A 108 8.72 -6.25 -2.35
N LEU A 109 7.79 -7.04 -2.90
CA LEU A 109 7.97 -8.48 -2.97
C LEU A 109 8.78 -8.84 -4.21
N ALA A 110 9.79 -9.68 -4.02
CA ALA A 110 10.57 -10.22 -5.12
C ALA A 110 9.95 -11.52 -5.60
N SER A 111 9.53 -11.53 -6.86
CA SER A 111 9.23 -12.76 -7.60
C SER A 111 10.48 -13.66 -7.63
N GLN A 112 10.32 -14.95 -7.35
CA GLN A 112 11.40 -15.92 -7.60
C GLN A 112 11.60 -16.22 -9.09
N ILE A 113 10.68 -15.75 -9.94
CA ILE A 113 10.79 -15.74 -11.40
C ILE A 113 11.70 -14.57 -11.80
N VAL A 114 12.92 -14.57 -11.26
CA VAL A 114 14.07 -13.90 -11.85
C VAL A 114 14.74 -14.92 -12.76
N SER A 115 15.13 -14.50 -13.96
CA SER A 115 15.93 -15.31 -14.87
C SER A 115 17.16 -15.86 -14.14
N VAL A 116 17.70 -16.99 -14.59
CA VAL A 116 18.93 -17.57 -13.99
C VAL A 116 20.10 -16.56 -14.01
N ALA A 117 20.10 -15.62 -14.96
CA ALA A 117 21.05 -14.52 -15.02
C ALA A 117 20.86 -13.49 -13.89
N GLU A 118 19.62 -13.18 -13.52
CA GLU A 118 19.27 -12.31 -12.39
C GLU A 118 19.43 -13.01 -11.04
N LYS A 119 19.26 -14.34 -10.95
CA LYS A 119 19.60 -15.12 -9.75
C LYS A 119 21.08 -15.06 -9.39
N ASN A 120 21.97 -14.99 -10.39
CA ASN A 120 23.41 -14.82 -10.15
C ASN A 120 23.80 -13.36 -9.85
N GLN A 121 22.87 -12.43 -10.08
CA GLN A 121 22.93 -11.02 -9.68
C GLN A 121 21.98 -10.76 -8.51
N GLN A 122 21.64 -11.77 -7.69
CA GLN A 122 20.88 -11.54 -6.46
C GLN A 122 21.68 -10.52 -5.67
N GLU A 123 21.23 -9.26 -5.75
CA GLU A 123 22.04 -8.12 -5.38
C GLU A 123 22.45 -8.32 -3.93
N LEU A 124 23.77 -8.37 -3.72
CA LEU A 124 24.34 -8.18 -2.41
C LEU A 124 23.64 -6.96 -1.83
N VAL A 125 23.00 -7.14 -0.67
CA VAL A 125 22.35 -6.05 0.03
C VAL A 125 23.31 -4.86 0.06
N SER A 126 22.84 -3.70 -0.41
CA SER A 126 23.74 -2.57 -0.63
C SER A 126 24.54 -2.24 0.64
N GLU A 127 25.84 -1.96 0.47
CA GLU A 127 26.72 -1.57 1.58
C GLU A 127 26.16 -0.38 2.36
N ASP A 128 25.49 0.55 1.68
CA ASP A 128 24.88 1.71 2.32
C ASP A 128 23.68 1.33 3.19
N PHE A 129 22.88 0.35 2.76
CA PHE A 129 21.82 -0.20 3.61
C PHE A 129 22.40 -0.92 4.83
N LEU A 130 23.45 -1.73 4.66
CA LEU A 130 24.11 -2.40 5.79
C LEU A 130 24.69 -1.40 6.80
N LYS A 131 25.31 -0.32 6.33
CA LYS A 131 25.80 0.77 7.19
C LYS A 131 24.65 1.47 7.92
N ALA A 132 23.55 1.75 7.23
CA ALA A 132 22.37 2.35 7.86
C ALA A 132 21.79 1.44 8.95
N LEU A 133 21.71 0.14 8.66
CA LEU A 133 21.22 -0.87 9.59
C LEU A 133 22.07 -0.93 10.87
N HIS A 134 23.40 -0.95 10.73
CA HIS A 134 24.32 -0.90 11.87
C HIS A 134 24.21 0.42 12.65
N LYS A 135 24.06 1.54 11.95
CA LYS A 135 23.86 2.85 12.59
C LYS A 135 22.59 2.90 13.43
N ASP A 136 21.54 2.21 12.99
CA ASP A 136 20.24 2.16 13.69
C ASP A 136 20.17 1.06 14.75
N GLY A 137 21.30 0.43 15.09
CA GLY A 137 21.41 -0.51 16.23
C GLY A 137 20.99 -1.94 15.91
N PHE A 138 21.06 -2.34 14.65
CA PHE A 138 20.91 -3.74 14.25
C PHE A 138 22.28 -4.35 13.96
N ASP A 139 22.51 -5.58 14.44
CA ASP A 139 23.79 -6.29 14.29
C ASP A 139 23.95 -7.00 12.93
N GLY A 140 23.10 -6.66 11.97
CA GLY A 140 23.07 -7.24 10.63
C GLY A 140 21.68 -7.74 10.23
N LEU A 141 21.58 -8.32 9.04
CA LEU A 141 20.31 -8.75 8.44
C LEU A 141 19.58 -9.81 9.28
N ASP A 142 20.31 -10.69 9.94
CA ASP A 142 19.72 -11.73 10.79
C ASP A 142 19.07 -11.12 12.04
N ASP A 143 19.72 -10.14 12.68
CA ASP A 143 19.14 -9.42 13.82
C ASP A 143 17.90 -8.62 13.39
N LEU A 144 17.96 -7.93 12.25
CA LEU A 144 16.79 -7.27 11.66
C LEU A 144 15.65 -8.27 11.44
N LYS A 145 15.92 -9.41 10.80
CA LYS A 145 14.92 -10.44 10.52
C LYS A 145 14.28 -10.97 11.80
N ILE A 146 15.07 -11.27 12.83
CA ILE A 146 14.56 -11.76 14.13
C ILE A 146 13.66 -10.71 14.78
N LYS A 147 14.09 -9.44 14.81
CA LYS A 147 13.31 -8.34 15.38
C LYS A 147 12.01 -8.10 14.60
N LEU A 148 12.05 -8.12 13.27
CA LEU A 148 10.84 -7.99 12.43
C LEU A 148 9.86 -9.14 12.68
N ILE A 149 10.33 -10.39 12.73
CA ILE A 149 9.49 -11.55 13.04
C ILE A 149 8.86 -11.41 14.43
N LYS A 150 9.65 -10.97 15.42
CA LYS A 150 9.16 -10.77 16.79
C LYS A 150 8.04 -9.74 16.84
N GLU A 151 8.20 -8.58 16.20
CA GLU A 151 7.17 -7.54 16.18
C GLU A 151 5.94 -7.96 15.37
N ALA A 152 6.12 -8.68 14.26
CA ALA A 152 5.00 -9.20 13.47
C ALA A 152 4.15 -10.24 14.23
N LEU A 153 4.76 -11.01 15.14
CA LEU A 153 4.09 -11.98 15.99
C LEU A 153 3.59 -11.39 17.32
N ASN A 154 3.93 -10.12 17.61
CA ASN A 154 3.58 -9.47 18.86
C ASN A 154 2.09 -9.07 18.85
N ASN A 155 1.24 -9.94 19.40
CA ASN A 155 -0.19 -9.69 19.53
C ASN A 155 -0.57 -8.62 20.59
N ALA A 156 0.40 -7.88 21.12
CA ALA A 156 0.18 -6.87 22.16
C ALA A 156 -0.34 -5.52 21.64
N VAL A 157 -0.62 -5.37 20.34
CA VAL A 157 -1.27 -4.17 19.79
C VAL A 157 -2.78 -4.23 20.06
N ASP A 158 -3.10 -3.85 21.30
CA ASP A 158 -4.23 -3.04 21.77
C ASP A 158 -5.67 -3.30 21.29
N ASN A 159 -6.54 -3.27 22.30
CA ASN A 159 -8.01 -3.26 22.33
C ASN A 159 -8.70 -2.12 21.52
N LEU A 160 -8.13 -1.67 20.40
CA LEU A 160 -8.70 -0.70 19.47
C LEU A 160 -8.80 -1.35 18.07
N ARG A 161 -9.58 -2.42 17.99
CA ARG A 161 -9.81 -3.19 16.77
C ARG A 161 -10.69 -2.39 15.79
N ASN A 162 -10.08 -1.47 15.05
CA ASN A 162 -10.57 -0.96 13.76
C ASN A 162 -9.68 -1.46 12.60
N GLY A 163 -9.06 -2.63 12.77
CA GLY A 163 -8.44 -3.40 11.70
C GLY A 163 -9.27 -4.65 11.47
N SER A 164 -10.03 -4.65 10.38
CA SER A 164 -10.82 -5.79 9.90
C SER A 164 -9.90 -6.94 9.46
N TYR A 165 -9.99 -8.05 10.18
CA TYR A 165 -10.14 -9.36 9.54
C TYR A 165 -11.63 -9.66 9.50
#